data_AF-A0A224Y137-F1
#
_entry.id   AF-A0A224Y137-F1
#
_cell.length_a   1.000
_cell.length_b   1.000
_cell.length_c   1.000
_cell.angle_alpha   90.00
_cell.angle_beta   90.00
_cell.angle_gamma   90.00
#
_symmetry.space_group_name_H-M   'P 1'
#
loop_
_entity.id
_entity.type
_entity.pdbx_description
1 polymer ?
#
loop_
_entity_poly.entity_id
_entity_poly.type
_entity_poly.pdbx_seq_one_letter_code
_entity_poly.pdbx_strand_id
1 'polypeptide(L)'
;MEVAASLGVAWTVSLLAFLFSSSLSVPPFANPLALTVLMILFLVNPVKMFRHQARFWLLKVIWRCIAAPFYHVGFADFWLADQFNSLVAVFLDFHFMLCFYFTNTSWTGINGAVMDDCQGNVAL
;
A
#
# COMPACT_ATOMS: atom_id res chain seq x y z
N MET A 1 -3.03 -18.55 -6.19
CA MET A 1 -2.98 -18.75 -4.73
C MET A 1 -1.56 -18.58 -4.21
N GLU A 2 -0.54 -19.18 -4.83
CA GLU A 2 0.87 -19.07 -4.39
C GLU A 2 1.39 -17.64 -4.22
N VAL A 3 1.14 -16.75 -5.20
CA VAL A 3 1.55 -15.34 -5.10
C VAL A 3 0.83 -14.65 -3.92
N ALA A 4 -0.49 -14.79 -3.79
CA ALA A 4 -1.21 -14.21 -2.67
C ALA A 4 -0.71 -14.73 -1.31
N ALA A 5 -0.42 -16.03 -1.20
CA ALA A 5 0.12 -16.63 0.02
C ALA A 5 1.51 -16.08 0.38
N SER A 6 2.42 -16.00 -0.59
CA SER A 6 3.77 -15.44 -0.36
C SER A 6 3.73 -13.96 0.05
N LEU A 7 2.87 -13.15 -0.58
CA LEU A 7 2.70 -11.76 -0.19
C LEU A 7 2.07 -11.61 1.20
N GLY A 8 1.13 -12.49 1.56
CA GLY A 8 0.57 -12.55 2.91
C GLY A 8 1.63 -12.88 3.97
N VAL A 9 2.51 -13.83 3.69
CA VAL A 9 3.65 -14.16 4.58
C VAL A 9 4.61 -12.98 4.73
N ALA A 10 4.92 -12.26 3.64
CA ALA A 10 5.75 -11.07 3.73
C ALA A 10 5.13 -9.98 4.62
N TRP A 11 3.82 -9.79 4.53
CA TRP A 11 3.05 -8.88 5.38
C TRP A 11 3.08 -9.27 6.86
N THR A 12 2.87 -10.54 7.20
CA THR A 12 2.92 -11.00 8.59
C THR A 12 4.31 -10.85 9.19
N VAL A 13 5.37 -11.11 8.41
CA VAL A 13 6.76 -10.90 8.84
C VAL A 13 7.03 -9.41 9.11
N SER A 14 6.54 -8.51 8.27
CA SER A 14 6.69 -7.06 8.50
C SER A 14 5.96 -6.61 9.77
N LEU A 15 4.76 -7.13 10.03
CA LEU A 15 4.02 -6.83 11.27
C LEU A 15 4.76 -7.33 12.51
N LEU A 16 5.31 -8.55 12.46
CA LEU A 16 6.11 -9.10 13.55
C LEU A 16 7.37 -8.26 13.81
N ALA A 17 8.05 -7.82 12.76
CA ALA A 17 9.23 -6.98 12.89
C ALA A 17 8.92 -5.57 13.42
N PHE A 18 7.74 -5.02 13.11
CA PHE A 18 7.25 -3.79 13.75
C PHE A 18 7.00 -4.01 15.26
N LEU A 19 6.30 -5.10 15.60
CA LEU A 19 5.92 -5.42 16.98
C LEU A 19 7.14 -5.69 17.88
N PHE A 20 8.18 -6.34 17.36
CA PHE A 20 9.43 -6.66 18.06
C PHE A 20 10.59 -5.70 17.74
N SER A 21 10.29 -4.49 17.24
CA SER A 21 11.30 -3.50 16.84
C SER A 21 12.29 -3.16 17.97
N SER A 22 11.82 -3.10 19.21
CA SER A 22 12.65 -2.86 20.41
C SER A 22 13.68 -3.96 20.67
N SER A 23 13.33 -5.22 20.44
CA SER A 23 14.22 -6.37 20.60
C SER A 23 15.19 -6.55 19.42
N LEU A 24 14.77 -6.12 18.23
CA LEU A 24 15.52 -6.33 16.99
C LEU A 24 16.40 -5.13 16.59
N SER A 25 16.30 -4.00 17.31
CA SER A 25 17.00 -2.74 17.01
C SER A 25 16.78 -2.24 15.58
N VAL A 26 15.62 -2.54 14.99
CA VAL A 26 15.24 -2.12 13.64
C VAL A 26 14.32 -0.90 13.74
N PRO A 27 14.50 0.14 12.89
CA PRO A 27 13.59 1.27 12.84
C PRO A 27 12.16 0.80 12.53
N PRO A 28 11.19 1.03 13.44
CA PRO A 28 9.87 0.41 13.36
C PRO A 28 9.10 0.80 12.09
N PHE A 29 9.14 2.08 11.72
CA PHE A 29 8.37 2.59 10.57
C PHE A 29 9.05 2.32 9.22
N ALA A 30 10.37 2.12 9.17
CA ALA A 30 11.06 1.90 7.90
C ALA A 30 10.67 0.57 7.22
N ASN A 31 10.43 -0.48 8.00
CA ASN A 31 10.10 -1.80 7.47
C ASN A 31 8.72 -1.88 6.75
N PRO A 32 7.59 -1.47 7.35
CA PRO A 32 6.30 -1.49 6.66
C PRO A 32 6.30 -0.60 5.41
N LEU A 33 7.02 0.53 5.42
CA LEU A 33 7.23 1.32 4.20
C LEU A 33 7.97 0.52 3.13
N ALA A 34 9.11 -0.07 3.48
CA ALA A 34 9.95 -0.81 2.54
C ALA A 34 9.17 -1.96 1.90
N LEU A 35 8.40 -2.71 2.69
CA LEU A 35 7.52 -3.76 2.16
C LEU A 35 6.49 -3.18 1.20
N THR A 36 5.82 -2.10 1.58
CA THR A 36 4.76 -1.48 0.76
C THR A 36 5.30 -0.96 -0.57
N VAL A 37 6.45 -0.28 -0.56
CA VAL A 37 7.15 0.17 -1.76
C VAL A 37 7.57 -1.02 -2.62
N LEU A 38 8.11 -2.08 -2.02
CA LEU A 38 8.49 -3.30 -2.73
C LEU A 38 7.28 -3.96 -3.41
N MET A 39 6.12 -3.99 -2.75
CA MET A 39 4.88 -4.53 -3.33
C MET A 39 4.44 -3.74 -4.57
N ILE A 40 4.48 -2.40 -4.50
CA ILE A 40 4.13 -1.51 -5.60
C ILE A 40 5.13 -1.67 -6.75
N LEU A 41 6.43 -1.68 -6.45
CA LEU A 41 7.47 -1.91 -7.45
C LEU A 41 7.30 -3.27 -8.12
N PHE A 42 7.00 -4.33 -7.35
CA PHE A 42 6.72 -5.65 -7.88
C PHE A 42 5.51 -5.66 -8.83
N LEU A 43 4.46 -4.90 -8.53
CA LEU A 43 3.29 -4.81 -9.39
C LEU A 43 3.61 -4.13 -10.73
N VAL A 44 4.39 -3.04 -10.71
CA VAL A 44 4.74 -2.24 -11.90
C VAL A 44 5.94 -2.81 -12.67
N ASN A 45 6.74 -3.67 -12.04
CA ASN A 45 7.98 -4.20 -12.60
C ASN A 45 7.78 -4.86 -13.99
N PRO A 46 8.41 -4.33 -15.06
CA PRO A 46 8.29 -4.84 -16.42
C PRO A 46 9.01 -6.17 -16.64
N VAL A 47 9.78 -6.67 -15.67
CA VAL A 47 10.42 -7.99 -15.76
C VAL A 47 9.35 -9.09 -15.81
N LYS A 48 9.58 -10.10 -16.68
CA LYS A 48 8.73 -11.29 -16.88
C LYS A 48 8.77 -12.27 -15.69
N MET A 49 8.63 -11.76 -14.47
CA MET A 49 8.45 -12.55 -13.25
C MET A 49 6.95 -12.80 -13.02
N PHE A 50 6.56 -13.84 -12.28
CA PHE A 50 5.18 -14.10 -11.77
C PHE A 50 4.00 -13.52 -12.56
N ARG A 51 3.29 -14.37 -13.33
CA ARG A 51 2.03 -14.04 -14.06
C ARG A 51 1.99 -12.61 -14.62
N HIS A 52 3.03 -12.23 -15.37
CA HIS A 52 3.24 -10.88 -15.89
C HIS A 52 2.04 -10.32 -16.68
N GLN A 53 1.43 -11.12 -17.56
CA GLN A 53 0.26 -10.70 -18.35
C GLN A 53 -0.90 -10.25 -17.47
N ALA A 54 -1.16 -10.94 -16.36
CA ALA A 54 -2.23 -10.60 -15.44
C ALA A 54 -1.95 -9.28 -14.70
N ARG A 55 -0.70 -8.99 -14.36
CA ARG A 55 -0.30 -7.73 -13.69
C ARG A 55 -0.54 -6.51 -14.58
N PHE A 56 -0.06 -6.56 -15.82
CA PHE A 56 -0.26 -5.47 -16.78
C PHE A 56 -1.72 -5.34 -17.23
N TRP A 57 -2.45 -6.47 -17.31
CA TRP A 57 -3.89 -6.44 -17.50
C TRP A 57 -4.58 -5.71 -16.34
N LEU A 58 -4.25 -6.03 -15.09
CA LEU A 58 -4.81 -5.36 -13.91
C LEU A 58 -4.51 -3.85 -13.94
N LEU A 59 -3.24 -3.46 -14.15
CA LEU A 59 -2.85 -2.04 -14.25
C LEU A 59 -3.64 -1.29 -15.32
N LYS A 60 -3.89 -1.93 -16.47
CA LYS A 60 -4.69 -1.36 -17.55
C LYS A 60 -6.15 -1.17 -17.15
N VAL A 61 -6.75 -2.14 -16.46
CA VAL A 61 -8.14 -2.05 -15.98
C VAL A 61 -8.26 -0.96 -14.91
N ILE A 62 -7.33 -0.89 -13.96
CA ILE A 62 -7.29 0.19 -12.94
C ILE A 62 -7.28 1.56 -13.60
N TRP A 63 -6.41 1.76 -14.59
CA TRP A 63 -6.34 3.02 -15.33
C TRP A 63 -7.66 3.35 -16.04
N ARG A 64 -8.31 2.35 -16.65
CA ARG A 64 -9.63 2.53 -17.29
C ARG A 64 -10.74 2.87 -16.29
N CYS A 65 -10.72 2.28 -15.09
CA CYS A 65 -11.65 2.64 -14.03
C CYS A 65 -11.49 4.12 -13.62
N ILE A 66 -10.25 4.61 -13.49
CA ILE A 66 -9.97 6.02 -13.16
C ILE A 66 -10.37 6.95 -14.31
N ALA A 67 -10.14 6.54 -15.55
CA ALA A 67 -10.46 7.33 -16.74
C ALA A 67 -11.93 7.25 -17.18
N ALA A 68 -12.83 6.68 -16.38
CA ALA A 68 -14.27 6.77 -16.61
C ALA A 68 -14.74 8.22 -16.36
N PRO A 69 -15.66 8.81 -17.18
CA PRO A 69 -16.56 8.23 -18.18
C PRO A 69 -16.07 8.34 -19.64
N PHE A 70 -14.79 8.64 -19.88
CA PHE A 70 -14.29 9.03 -21.21
C PHE A 70 -14.22 7.89 -22.25
N TYR A 71 -14.51 6.65 -21.86
CA TYR A 71 -14.47 5.46 -22.71
C TYR A 71 -15.59 4.48 -22.36
N HIS A 72 -15.89 3.56 -23.26
CA HIS A 72 -16.86 2.48 -22.99
C HIS A 72 -16.36 1.57 -21.86
N VAL A 73 -17.16 1.47 -20.80
CA VAL A 73 -16.88 0.68 -19.59
C VAL A 73 -17.28 -0.77 -19.83
N GLY A 74 -16.34 -1.70 -19.67
CA GLY A 74 -16.59 -3.13 -19.78
C GLY A 74 -16.99 -3.77 -18.45
N PHE A 75 -17.41 -5.03 -18.48
CA PHE A 75 -17.73 -5.78 -17.27
C PHE A 75 -16.57 -5.84 -16.27
N ALA A 76 -15.33 -6.04 -16.75
CA ALA A 76 -14.15 -6.11 -15.90
C ALA A 76 -13.89 -4.80 -15.13
N ASP A 77 -14.19 -3.66 -15.76
CA ASP A 77 -13.99 -2.35 -15.15
C ASP A 77 -15.02 -2.11 -14.02
N PHE A 78 -16.29 -2.53 -14.22
CA PHE A 78 -17.32 -2.52 -13.17
C PHE A 78 -17.02 -3.48 -12.02
N TRP A 79 -16.62 -4.71 -12.37
CA TRP A 79 -16.29 -5.72 -11.38
C TRP A 79 -15.12 -5.27 -10.48
N LEU A 80 -14.07 -4.68 -11.07
CA LEU A 80 -12.94 -4.19 -10.28
C LEU A 80 -13.32 -2.96 -9.44
N ALA A 81 -14.17 -2.07 -9.95
CA ALA A 81 -14.67 -0.92 -9.18
C ALA A 81 -15.46 -1.34 -7.94
N ASP A 82 -16.26 -2.42 -8.02
CA ASP A 82 -16.96 -2.99 -6.88
C ASP A 82 -15.98 -3.52 -5.81
N GLN A 83 -14.88 -4.16 -6.26
CA GLN A 83 -13.81 -4.57 -5.33
C GLN A 83 -13.15 -3.37 -4.66
N PHE A 84 -12.95 -2.26 -5.37
CA PHE A 84 -12.40 -1.02 -4.80
C PHE A 84 -13.31 -0.38 -3.76
N ASN A 85 -14.62 -0.47 -3.93
CA ASN A 85 -15.57 0.01 -2.93
C ASN A 85 -15.39 -0.74 -1.59
N SER A 86 -15.12 -2.05 -1.64
CA SER A 86 -14.81 -2.85 -0.45
C SER A 86 -13.39 -2.59 0.10
N LEU A 87 -12.50 -2.00 -0.68
CA LEU A 87 -11.13 -1.64 -0.29
C LEU A 87 -11.01 -0.19 0.21
N VAL A 88 -12.11 0.53 0.42
CA VAL A 88 -12.09 1.95 0.85
C VAL A 88 -11.26 2.18 2.11
N ALA A 89 -11.34 1.29 3.10
CA ALA A 89 -10.53 1.38 4.32
C ALA A 89 -9.03 1.28 4.03
N VAL A 90 -8.65 0.37 3.13
CA VAL A 90 -7.24 0.22 2.71
C VAL A 90 -6.75 1.48 2.00
N PHE A 91 -7.57 2.09 1.13
CA PHE A 91 -7.20 3.36 0.48
C PHE A 91 -7.06 4.53 1.48
N LEU A 92 -7.91 4.56 2.50
CA LEU A 92 -7.82 5.53 3.58
C LEU A 92 -6.53 5.33 4.40
N ASP A 93 -6.19 4.08 4.74
CA ASP A 93 -4.93 3.75 5.41
C ASP A 93 -3.72 4.13 4.54
N PHE A 94 -3.78 3.92 3.23
CA PHE A 94 -2.75 4.40 2.30
C PHE A 94 -2.60 5.92 2.32
N HIS A 95 -3.71 6.67 2.39
CA HIS A 95 -3.67 8.13 2.50
C HIS A 95 -2.99 8.57 3.81
N PHE A 96 -3.40 8.03 4.95
CA PHE A 96 -2.80 8.34 6.25
C PHE A 96 -1.35 7.91 6.34
N MET A 97 -1.01 6.74 5.76
CA MET A 97 0.35 6.29 5.60
C MET A 97 1.13 7.35 4.82
N LEU A 98 0.80 7.62 3.55
CA LEU A 98 1.50 8.63 2.75
C LEU A 98 1.66 9.96 3.48
N CYS A 99 0.62 10.40 4.18
CA CYS A 99 0.72 11.61 4.98
C CYS A 99 1.74 11.50 6.09
N PHE A 100 1.66 10.46 6.94
CA PHE A 100 2.68 10.16 7.96
C PHE A 100 4.05 10.22 7.31
N TYR A 101 4.11 9.72 6.06
CA TYR A 101 5.29 9.66 5.25
C TYR A 101 5.80 10.96 4.58
N PHE A 102 5.04 12.04 4.58
CA PHE A 102 5.49 13.32 4.00
C PHE A 102 5.71 14.41 5.04
N THR A 103 5.06 14.29 6.18
CA THR A 103 4.94 15.33 7.20
C THR A 103 5.87 15.09 8.37
N ASN A 104 6.12 13.83 8.74
CA ASN A 104 7.09 13.54 9.79
C ASN A 104 8.51 13.70 9.22
N THR A 105 9.38 14.34 9.98
CA THR A 105 10.82 14.41 9.68
C THR A 105 11.60 13.32 10.44
N SER A 106 10.99 12.72 11.48
CA SER A 106 11.62 11.72 12.37
C SER A 106 10.90 10.36 12.30
N TRP A 107 11.42 9.51 11.44
CA TRP A 107 10.90 8.17 11.12
C TRP A 107 11.65 7.05 11.83
N THR A 108 12.78 7.44 12.40
CA THR A 108 13.84 6.60 12.93
C THR A 108 13.86 6.58 14.45
N GLY A 109 13.03 7.39 15.12
CA GLY A 109 12.94 7.46 16.57
C GLY A 109 11.52 7.75 17.06
N ILE A 110 11.20 7.27 18.26
CA ILE A 110 9.90 7.44 18.93
C ILE A 110 9.81 8.81 19.65
N ASN A 111 10.85 9.65 19.54
CA ASN A 111 10.97 10.89 20.30
C ASN A 111 10.26 12.06 19.61
N GLY A 112 9.04 12.35 20.06
CA GLY A 112 8.35 13.63 19.84
C GLY A 112 7.51 13.65 18.56
N ALA A 113 6.24 13.28 18.70
CA ALA A 113 5.25 13.36 17.63
C ALA A 113 5.13 14.78 17.05
N VAL A 114 5.02 14.92 15.72
CA VAL A 114 4.15 15.94 15.13
C VAL A 114 3.53 15.40 13.85
N MET A 115 2.22 15.21 13.91
CA MET A 115 1.35 14.97 12.77
C MET A 115 0.13 15.89 12.94
N ASP A 116 0.29 17.16 12.56
CA ASP A 116 -0.76 18.19 12.61
C ASP A 116 -1.28 18.54 11.21
N ASP A 117 -1.43 17.53 10.34
CA ASP A 117 -2.75 17.08 9.87
C ASP A 117 -2.75 16.34 8.51
N CYS A 118 -3.50 15.23 8.44
CA CYS A 118 -4.11 14.63 7.23
C CYS A 118 -5.52 14.09 7.53
N GLN A 119 -6.21 14.90 8.34
CA GLN A 119 -7.43 14.74 9.11
C GLN A 119 -7.56 13.51 9.99
N GLY A 120 -6.40 13.15 10.58
CA GLY A 120 -6.26 12.61 11.93
C GLY A 120 -5.55 13.64 12.82
N ASN A 121 -6.29 14.34 13.69
CA ASN A 121 -5.76 15.31 14.65
C ASN A 121 -5.07 14.63 15.85
N VAL A 122 -3.97 15.21 16.34
CA VAL A 122 -3.66 15.23 17.79
C VAL A 122 -3.60 16.69 18.23
N ALA A 123 -4.62 17.13 18.96
CA ALA A 123 -4.59 18.42 19.65
C ALA A 123 -3.58 18.36 20.80
N LEU A 124 -2.87 19.48 20.98
CA LEU A 124 -1.93 19.85 22.05
C LEU A 124 -2.03 19.04 23.36
#